data_AF-A0A0Q7IQR1-F1
#
_entry.id   AF-A0A0Q7IQR1-F1
#
_cell.length_a   1.000
_cell.length_b   1.000
_cell.length_c   1.000
_cell.angle_alpha   90.00
_cell.angle_beta   90.00
_cell.angle_gamma   90.00
#
_symmetry.space_group_name_H-M   'P 1'
#
loop_
_entity.id
_entity.type
_entity.pdbx_description
1 polymer ?
#
loop_
_entity_poly.entity_id
_entity_poly.type
_entity_poly.pdbx_seq_one_letter_code
_entity_poly.pdbx_strand_id
1 'polypeptide(L)'
;MITLFGEALLAAFIGLAGGIAVGSGMVAFLVVLDIIPRLAQITRSFSKIHAYEAAVVMGSLLFTWVDFSDAKLHLFPMGTAVVGIFAGCFVGMLAAALTEIINVLPILAKRVGMGSYMILLLMAMIFGKVFGSLFEWLFY
;
A
#
# COMPACT_ATOMS: atom_id res chain seq x y z
N MET A 1 25.12 -34.66 7.59
CA MET A 1 25.33 -33.49 8.46
C MET A 1 25.77 -32.25 7.66
N ILE A 2 26.78 -32.36 6.78
CA ILE A 2 27.26 -31.25 5.91
C ILE A 2 26.20 -30.80 4.88
N THR A 3 25.45 -31.74 4.28
CA THR A 3 24.37 -31.42 3.33
C THR A 3 23.21 -30.66 3.98
N LEU A 4 22.80 -31.10 5.18
CA LEU A 4 21.77 -30.43 6.01
C LEU A 4 22.15 -28.99 6.38
N PHE A 5 23.43 -28.72 6.62
CA PHE A 5 23.93 -27.38 6.89
C PHE A 5 23.90 -26.48 5.64
N GLY A 6 24.21 -27.05 4.46
CA GLY A 6 24.10 -26.35 3.18
C GLY A 6 22.66 -25.96 2.83
N GLU A 7 21.71 -26.87 3.06
CA GLU A 7 20.27 -26.64 2.86
C GLU A 7 19.75 -25.52 3.78
N ALA A 8 20.15 -25.54 5.06
CA ALA A 8 19.76 -24.51 6.02
C ALA A 8 20.32 -23.13 5.68
N LEU A 9 21.57 -23.06 5.21
CA LEU A 9 22.18 -21.81 4.76
C LEU A 9 21.48 -21.26 3.52
N LEU A 10 21.16 -22.12 2.56
CA LEU A 10 20.43 -21.74 1.35
C LEU A 10 19.02 -21.24 1.69
N ALA A 11 18.31 -21.93 2.57
CA ALA A 11 16.98 -21.53 3.04
C ALA A 11 17.02 -20.18 3.76
N ALA A 12 18.03 -19.94 4.61
CA ALA A 12 18.24 -18.66 5.27
C ALA A 12 18.51 -17.53 4.26
N PHE A 13 19.31 -17.79 3.24
CA PHE A 13 19.62 -16.82 2.18
C PHE A 13 18.38 -16.48 1.34
N ILE A 14 17.62 -17.49 0.90
CA ILE A 14 16.37 -17.30 0.15
C ILE A 14 15.33 -16.56 1.01
N GLY A 15 15.21 -16.92 2.29
CA GLY A 15 14.31 -16.26 3.24
C GLY A 15 14.67 -14.79 3.44
N LEU A 16 15.95 -14.46 3.60
CA LEU A 16 16.43 -13.07 3.71
C LEU A 16 16.21 -12.30 2.40
N ALA A 17 16.55 -12.89 1.26
CA ALA A 17 16.37 -12.23 -0.04
C ALA A 17 14.88 -11.94 -0.33
N GLY A 18 14.00 -12.91 -0.07
CA GLY A 18 12.55 -12.74 -0.18
C GLY A 18 12.02 -11.68 0.79
N GLY A 19 12.46 -11.72 2.05
CA GLY A 19 12.07 -10.73 3.07
C GLY A 19 12.47 -9.30 2.69
N ILE A 20 13.70 -9.10 2.20
CA ILE A 20 14.16 -7.78 1.72
C ILE A 20 13.36 -7.33 0.51
N ALA A 21 13.12 -8.20 -0.47
CA ALA A 21 12.35 -7.86 -1.65
C ALA A 21 10.91 -7.44 -1.30
N VAL A 22 10.20 -8.24 -0.50
CA VAL A 22 8.82 -7.93 -0.08
C VAL A 22 8.76 -6.70 0.81
N GLY A 23 9.68 -6.57 1.78
CA GLY A 23 9.76 -5.42 2.68
C GLY A 23 10.01 -4.12 1.93
N SER A 24 10.96 -4.12 0.98
CA SER A 24 11.24 -2.95 0.13
C SER A 24 10.04 -2.59 -0.75
N GLY A 25 9.32 -3.58 -1.29
CA GLY A 25 8.12 -3.36 -2.09
C GLY A 25 7.00 -2.72 -1.28
N MET A 26 6.77 -3.21 -0.06
CA MET A 26 5.77 -2.64 0.85
C MET A 26 6.07 -1.18 1.20
N VAL A 27 7.32 -0.89 1.59
CA VAL A 27 7.72 0.49 1.95
C VAL A 27 7.65 1.41 0.74
N ALA A 28 8.15 0.98 -0.43
CA ALA A 28 8.08 1.75 -1.66
C ALA A 28 6.63 2.07 -2.04
N PHE A 29 5.72 1.09 -1.95
CA PHE A 29 4.31 1.28 -2.21
C PHE A 29 3.67 2.33 -1.30
N LEU A 30 3.91 2.25 0.01
CA LEU A 30 3.33 3.18 0.99
C LEU A 30 3.87 4.61 0.84
N VAL A 31 5.13 4.75 0.44
CA VAL A 31 5.78 6.05 0.20
C VAL A 31 5.33 6.66 -1.13
N VAL A 32 5.27 5.88 -2.22
CA VAL A 32 4.82 6.38 -3.54
C VAL A 32 3.36 6.82 -3.51
N LEU A 33 2.51 6.16 -2.71
CA LEU A 33 1.13 6.58 -2.49
C LEU A 33 0.98 7.72 -1.47
N ASP A 34 2.07 8.27 -0.94
CA ASP A 34 2.06 9.30 0.09
C ASP A 34 1.19 8.97 1.32
N ILE A 35 1.04 7.69 1.68
CA ILE A 35 0.20 7.29 2.83
C ILE A 35 0.80 7.81 4.14
N ILE A 36 2.11 7.62 4.32
CA ILE A 36 2.83 8.05 5.53
C ILE A 36 2.79 9.59 5.66
N PRO A 37 3.14 10.39 4.62
CA PRO A 37 2.97 11.84 4.64
C PRO A 37 1.53 12.28 4.94
N ARG A 38 0.52 11.63 4.34
CA ARG A 38 -0.89 11.98 4.55
C ARG A 38 -1.35 11.74 5.98
N LEU A 39 -0.92 10.63 6.60
CA LEU A 39 -1.16 10.35 8.01
C LEU A 39 -0.53 11.41 8.92
N ALA A 40 0.74 11.77 8.65
CA ALA A 40 1.44 12.82 9.38
C ALA A 40 0.77 14.20 9.21
N GLN A 41 0.22 14.48 8.03
CA GLN A 41 -0.51 15.71 7.74
C GLN A 41 -1.83 15.81 8.50
N ILE A 42 -2.65 14.76 8.47
CA ILE A 42 -3.96 14.73 9.17
C ILE A 42 -3.77 14.89 10.68
N THR A 43 -2.73 14.25 11.23
CA THR A 43 -2.36 14.34 12.66
C THR A 43 -1.53 15.58 13.01
N ARG A 44 -1.28 16.47 12.04
CA ARG A 44 -0.44 17.68 12.15
C ARG A 44 0.93 17.41 12.81
N SER A 45 1.48 16.24 12.57
CA SER A 45 2.66 15.70 13.27
C SER A 45 3.80 15.35 12.30
N PHE A 46 4.11 16.23 11.35
CA PHE A 46 5.21 16.07 10.39
C PHE A 46 6.58 15.84 11.05
N SER A 47 6.80 16.38 12.25
CA SER A 47 8.03 16.14 13.01
C SER A 47 8.23 14.67 13.42
N LYS A 48 7.19 13.82 13.31
CA LYS A 48 7.20 12.42 13.77
C LYS A 48 7.09 11.42 12.62
N ILE A 49 7.44 11.78 11.38
CA ILE A 49 7.38 10.88 10.21
C ILE A 49 8.12 9.56 10.46
N HIS A 50 9.32 9.61 11.04
CA HIS A 50 10.07 8.39 11.36
C HIS A 50 9.37 7.47 12.36
N ALA A 51 8.54 8.01 13.26
CA ALA A 51 7.75 7.19 14.18
C ALA A 51 6.62 6.46 13.43
N TYR A 52 6.04 7.07 12.39
CA TYR A 52 5.05 6.41 11.53
C TYR A 52 5.70 5.32 10.67
N GLU A 53 6.87 5.58 10.08
CA GLU A 53 7.65 4.57 9.36
C GLU A 53 7.97 3.38 10.28
N ALA A 54 8.48 3.65 11.48
CA ALA A 54 8.77 2.62 12.47
C ALA A 54 7.52 1.86 12.90
N ALA A 55 6.38 2.52 13.07
CA ALA A 55 5.11 1.87 13.41
C ALA A 55 4.64 0.91 12.30
N VAL A 56 4.79 1.28 11.03
CA VAL A 56 4.47 0.42 9.89
C VAL A 56 5.40 -0.79 9.85
N VAL A 57 6.71 -0.58 10.01
CA VAL A 57 7.71 -1.67 10.00
C VAL A 57 7.49 -2.62 11.19
N MET A 58 7.26 -2.10 12.38
CA MET A 58 6.96 -2.92 13.55
C MET A 58 5.63 -3.66 13.37
N GLY A 59 4.62 -3.00 12.81
CA GLY A 59 3.33 -3.63 12.50
C GLY A 59 3.47 -4.80 11.53
N SER A 60 4.22 -4.64 10.44
CA SER A 60 4.44 -5.73 9.47
C SER A 60 5.22 -6.88 10.09
N LEU A 61 6.30 -6.60 10.85
CA LEU A 61 7.06 -7.63 11.55
C LEU A 61 6.20 -8.43 12.55
N LEU A 62 5.39 -7.73 13.35
CA LEU A 62 4.51 -8.37 14.33
C LEU A 62 3.43 -9.21 13.65
N PHE A 63 2.76 -8.70 12.60
CA PHE A 63 1.74 -9.46 11.89
C PHE A 63 2.32 -10.66 11.13
N THR A 64 3.50 -10.52 10.52
CA THR A 64 4.20 -11.65 9.91
C THR A 64 4.54 -12.72 10.93
N TRP A 65 5.01 -12.33 12.13
CA TRP A 65 5.26 -13.30 13.20
C TRP A 65 3.97 -14.02 13.64
N VAL A 66 2.87 -13.27 13.80
CA VAL A 66 1.57 -13.85 14.16
C VAL A 66 1.09 -14.83 13.08
N ASP A 67 1.23 -14.48 11.80
CA ASP A 67 0.86 -15.33 10.66
C ASP A 67 1.63 -16.66 10.66
N PHE A 68 2.94 -16.62 10.92
CA PHE A 68 3.76 -17.84 11.05
C PHE A 68 3.50 -18.65 12.32
N SER A 69 2.99 -18.02 13.38
CA SER A 69 2.77 -18.70 14.66
C SER A 69 1.55 -19.63 14.70
N ASP A 70 0.78 -19.71 13.60
CA ASP A 70 -0.48 -20.47 13.48
C ASP A 70 -1.47 -20.17 14.63
N ALA A 71 -1.27 -19.02 15.28
CA ALA A 71 -1.97 -18.63 16.49
C ALA A 71 -3.38 -18.18 16.10
N LYS A 72 -4.36 -19.06 16.32
CA LYS A 72 -5.77 -18.73 16.18
C LYS A 72 -6.18 -17.79 17.30
N LEU A 73 -6.07 -16.49 17.06
CA LEU A 73 -6.61 -15.46 17.94
C LEU A 73 -8.14 -15.50 17.89
N HIS A 74 -8.76 -16.13 18.88
CA HIS A 74 -10.19 -16.00 19.13
C HIS A 74 -10.50 -14.60 19.68
N LEU A 75 -10.70 -13.65 18.77
CA LEU A 75 -11.14 -12.31 19.10
C LEU A 75 -12.63 -12.31 19.41
N PHE A 76 -13.01 -11.61 20.48
CA PHE A 76 -14.41 -11.31 20.78
C PHE A 76 -15.02 -10.48 19.62
N PRO A 77 -16.33 -10.58 19.32
CA PRO A 77 -16.95 -9.88 18.19
C PRO A 77 -16.73 -8.35 18.18
N MET A 78 -16.54 -7.74 19.35
CA MET A 78 -16.19 -6.31 19.45
C MET A 78 -14.75 -6.03 19.00
N GLY A 79 -13.81 -6.95 19.27
CA GLY A 79 -12.42 -6.84 18.86
C GLY A 79 -12.25 -6.95 17.34
N THR A 80 -13.00 -7.84 16.69
CA THR A 80 -12.99 -7.95 15.22
C THR A 80 -13.55 -6.69 14.55
N ALA A 81 -14.58 -6.06 15.13
CA ALA A 81 -15.12 -4.79 14.64
C ALA A 81 -14.07 -3.67 14.66
N VAL A 82 -13.29 -3.56 15.73
CA VAL A 82 -12.21 -2.56 15.84
C VAL A 82 -11.14 -2.77 14.77
N VAL A 83 -10.69 -4.02 14.57
CA VAL A 83 -9.74 -4.36 13.50
C VAL A 83 -10.32 -4.03 12.12
N GLY A 84 -11.61 -4.30 11.90
CA GLY A 84 -12.32 -3.96 10.68
C GLY A 84 -12.34 -2.46 10.38
N ILE A 85 -12.53 -1.62 11.41
CA ILE A 85 -12.46 -0.15 11.25
C ILE A 85 -11.06 0.27 10.83
N PHE A 86 -10.01 -0.24 11.47
CA PHE A 86 -8.63 0.10 11.08
C PHE A 86 -8.29 -0.35 9.66
N ALA A 87 -8.72 -1.56 9.27
CA ALA A 87 -8.58 -2.05 7.90
C ALA A 87 -9.34 -1.17 6.91
N GLY A 88 -10.58 -0.79 7.23
CA GLY A 88 -11.39 0.12 6.42
C GLY A 88 -10.74 1.50 6.28
N CYS A 89 -10.18 2.07 7.34
CA CYS A 89 -9.42 3.32 7.28
C CYS A 89 -8.20 3.19 6.37
N PHE A 90 -7.45 2.09 6.45
CA PHE A 90 -6.30 1.84 5.59
C PHE A 90 -6.69 1.73 4.11
N VAL A 91 -7.69 0.92 3.78
CA VAL A 91 -8.21 0.77 2.41
C VAL A 91 -8.80 2.09 1.89
N GLY A 92 -9.50 2.84 2.74
CA GLY A 92 -10.02 4.16 2.40
C GLY A 92 -8.91 5.16 2.07
N MET A 93 -7.82 5.17 2.85
CA MET A 93 -6.65 5.99 2.55
C MET A 93 -5.96 5.58 1.25
N LEU A 94 -5.87 4.28 0.96
CA LEU A 94 -5.34 3.78 -0.31
C LEU A 94 -6.18 4.27 -1.50
N ALA A 95 -7.50 4.16 -1.41
CA ALA A 95 -8.41 4.63 -2.45
C ALA A 95 -8.30 6.15 -2.65
N ALA A 96 -8.23 6.92 -1.57
CA ALA A 96 -8.04 8.36 -1.62
C ALA A 96 -6.68 8.75 -2.25
N ALA A 97 -5.59 8.08 -1.87
CA ALA A 97 -4.27 8.31 -2.44
C ALA A 97 -4.22 8.03 -3.95
N LEU A 98 -4.81 6.92 -4.39
CA LEU A 98 -4.88 6.57 -5.81
C LEU A 98 -5.64 7.64 -6.61
N THR A 99 -6.78 8.10 -6.10
CA THR A 99 -7.56 9.15 -6.77
C THR A 99 -6.82 10.48 -6.81
N GLU A 100 -6.05 10.81 -5.77
CA GLU A 100 -5.22 12.02 -5.76
C GLU A 100 -4.12 11.97 -6.81
N ILE A 101 -3.39 10.86 -6.91
CA ILE A 101 -2.32 10.68 -7.90
C ILE A 101 -2.89 10.74 -9.33
N ILE A 102 -4.04 10.12 -9.58
CA ILE A 102 -4.71 10.20 -10.88
C ILE A 102 -5.07 11.66 -11.22
N ASN A 103 -5.52 12.43 -10.23
CA ASN A 103 -5.85 13.85 -10.41
C ASN A 103 -4.61 14.76 -10.56
N VAL A 104 -3.41 14.28 -10.21
CA VAL A 104 -2.14 14.99 -10.45
C VAL A 104 -1.70 14.90 -11.91
N LEU A 105 -2.03 13.85 -12.66
CA LEU A 105 -1.63 13.70 -14.07
C LEU A 105 -2.09 14.87 -14.97
N PRO A 106 -3.35 15.36 -14.90
CA PRO A 106 -3.76 16.56 -15.63
C PRO A 106 -3.01 17.83 -15.20
N ILE A 107 -2.69 17.96 -13.91
CA ILE A 107 -1.95 19.11 -13.36
C ILE A 107 -0.53 19.13 -13.92
N LEU A 108 0.13 17.98 -13.97
CA LEU A 108 1.45 17.83 -14.57
C LEU A 108 1.43 18.15 -16.07
N ALA A 109 0.45 17.65 -16.81
CA ALA A 109 0.30 17.97 -18.24
C ALA A 109 0.15 19.48 -18.47
N LYS A 110 -0.64 20.17 -17.63
CA LYS A 110 -0.74 21.64 -17.67
C LYS A 110 0.60 22.32 -17.36
N ARG A 111 1.36 21.82 -16.39
CA ARG A 111 2.69 22.36 -16.02
C ARG A 111 3.75 22.18 -17.10
N VAL A 112 3.67 21.11 -17.90
CA VAL A 112 4.58 20.85 -19.04
C VAL A 112 4.19 21.68 -20.29
N GLY A 113 3.16 22.53 -20.20
CA GLY A 113 2.72 23.39 -21.30
C GLY A 113 1.69 22.74 -22.22
N MET A 114 1.17 21.56 -21.90
CA MET A 114 0.13 20.86 -22.67
C MET A 114 -1.29 21.37 -22.36
N GLY A 115 -1.43 22.64 -21.94
CA GLY A 115 -2.72 23.22 -21.54
C GLY A 115 -3.80 23.12 -22.61
N SER A 116 -3.43 23.26 -23.89
CA SER A 116 -4.36 23.13 -25.02
C SER A 116 -4.91 21.72 -25.23
N TYR A 117 -4.23 20.69 -24.72
CA TYR A 117 -4.63 19.28 -24.83
C TYR A 117 -5.25 18.73 -23.54
N MET A 118 -5.44 19.59 -22.52
CA MET A 118 -5.98 19.17 -21.23
C MET A 118 -7.38 18.56 -21.37
N ILE A 119 -8.22 19.11 -22.26
CA ILE A 119 -9.56 18.55 -22.52
C ILE A 119 -9.48 17.11 -23.06
N LEU A 120 -8.49 16.84 -23.92
CA LEU A 120 -8.30 15.53 -24.56
C LEU A 120 -7.78 14.52 -23.54
N LEU A 121 -6.88 14.93 -22.64
CA LEU A 121 -6.39 14.13 -21.51
C LEU A 121 -7.50 13.78 -20.52
N LEU A 122 -8.35 14.76 -20.18
CA LEU A 122 -9.52 14.53 -19.31
C LEU A 122 -10.53 13.59 -19.96
N MET A 123 -10.82 13.77 -21.25
CA MET A 123 -11.70 12.86 -22.00
C MET A 123 -11.13 11.44 -22.06
N ALA A 124 -9.83 11.28 -22.30
CA ALA A 124 -9.17 9.96 -22.27
C ALA A 124 -9.31 9.29 -20.90
N MET A 125 -9.14 10.04 -19.79
CA MET A 125 -9.33 9.52 -18.44
C MET A 125 -10.78 9.10 -18.17
N ILE A 126 -11.75 9.93 -18.58
CA ILE A 126 -13.19 9.63 -18.42
C ILE A 126 -13.54 8.38 -19.19
N PHE A 127 -13.18 8.30 -20.47
CA PHE A 127 -13.43 7.12 -21.29
C PHE A 127 -12.76 5.87 -20.71
N GLY A 128 -11.50 5.97 -20.24
CA GLY A 128 -10.81 4.86 -19.59
C GLY A 128 -11.57 4.33 -18.37
N LYS A 129 -12.09 5.21 -17.51
CA LYS A 129 -12.92 4.83 -16.35
C LYS A 129 -14.26 4.20 -16.77
N VAL A 130 -14.92 4.76 -17.78
CA VAL A 130 -16.19 4.25 -18.29
C VAL A 130 -16.01 2.86 -18.91
N PHE A 131 -15.02 2.68 -19.78
CA PHE A 131 -14.72 1.38 -20.39
C PHE A 131 -14.26 0.35 -19.35
N GLY A 132 -13.42 0.74 -18.39
CA GLY A 132 -13.00 -0.14 -17.29
C GLY A 132 -14.20 -0.64 -16.47
N SER A 133 -15.11 0.26 -16.08
CA SER A 133 -16.32 -0.10 -15.33
C SER A 133 -17.30 -0.95 -16.15
N LEU A 134 -17.48 -0.63 -17.44
CA LEU A 134 -18.30 -1.45 -18.33
C LEU A 134 -17.70 -2.84 -18.55
N PHE A 135 -16.37 -2.94 -18.67
CA PHE A 135 -15.70 -4.22 -18.82
C PHE A 135 -15.85 -5.09 -17.58
N GLU A 136 -15.64 -4.51 -16.40
CA GLU A 136 -15.90 -5.18 -15.12
C GLU A 136 -17.33 -5.69 -15.07
N TRP A 137 -18.34 -4.88 -15.43
CA TRP A 137 -19.74 -5.27 -15.30
C TRP A 137 -20.24 -6.27 -16.36
N LEU A 138 -19.65 -6.28 -17.55
CA LEU A 138 -20.12 -7.11 -18.67
C LEU A 138 -19.40 -8.46 -18.75
N PHE A 139 -18.12 -8.52 -18.35
CA PHE A 139 -17.30 -9.72 -18.47
C PHE A 139 -17.03 -10.41 -17.13
N TYR A 140 -17.23 -9.73 -15.99
CA TYR A 140 -17.03 -10.28 -14.65
C TYR A 140 -18.33 -10.19 -13.84
#